data_AF-A0A538MKQ2-F1
#
_entry.id   AF-A0A538MKQ2-F1
#
_cell.length_a   1.000
_cell.length_b   1.000
_cell.length_c   1.000
_cell.angle_alpha   90.00
_cell.angle_beta   90.00
_cell.angle_gamma   90.00
#
_symmetry.space_group_name_H-M   'P 1'
#
loop_
_entity.id
_entity.type
_entity.pdbx_description
1 polymer ?
#
loop_
_entity_poly.entity_id
_entity_poly.type
_entity_poly.pdbx_seq_one_letter_code
_entity_poly.pdbx_strand_id
1 'polypeptide(L)'
;MSGSNSSNYAGALEAVERIVNRGGNADDVLRATLEALRSRGISPAQLQLAGKDSLVDGLAMDEDADVIIAPVVYRGSEVGSLELAADRVFVERVATLISPYVVRLETGGGR
;
A
#
# COMPACT_ATOMS: atom_id res chain seq x y z
N MET A 1 -5.86 -22.98 -15.38
CA MET A 1 -6.04 -21.67 -16.06
C MET A 1 -5.73 -20.58 -15.04
N SER A 2 -4.46 -20.22 -14.88
CA SER A 2 -4.02 -19.14 -13.97
C SER A 2 -4.04 -17.81 -14.73
N GLY A 3 -5.21 -17.17 -14.78
CA GLY A 3 -5.40 -15.87 -15.45
C GLY A 3 -5.91 -14.76 -14.54
N SER A 4 -6.32 -15.08 -13.31
CA SER A 4 -7.09 -14.15 -12.47
C SER A 4 -6.26 -13.08 -11.77
N ASN A 5 -4.98 -13.32 -11.45
CA ASN A 5 -4.18 -12.34 -10.70
C ASN A 5 -3.80 -11.11 -11.54
N SER A 6 -3.45 -11.29 -12.82
CA SER A 6 -2.98 -10.18 -13.66
C SER A 6 -4.06 -9.12 -13.92
N SER A 7 -5.32 -9.54 -14.12
CA SER A 7 -6.46 -8.63 -14.29
C SER A 7 -6.85 -7.94 -12.97
N ASN A 8 -6.73 -8.65 -11.85
CA ASN A 8 -7.01 -8.09 -10.53
C ASN A 8 -6.00 -7.00 -10.15
N TYR A 9 -4.72 -7.19 -10.48
CA TYR A 9 -3.69 -6.18 -10.24
C TYR A 9 -3.83 -4.95 -11.12
N ALA A 10 -4.19 -5.11 -12.40
CA ALA A 10 -4.44 -3.96 -13.27
C ALA A 10 -5.60 -3.09 -12.75
N GLY A 11 -6.73 -3.71 -12.38
CA GLY A 11 -7.89 -3.01 -11.83
C GLY A 11 -7.64 -2.45 -10.42
N ALA A 12 -6.73 -3.04 -9.65
CA ALA A 12 -6.29 -2.50 -8.37
C ALA A 12 -5.42 -1.26 -8.56
N LEU A 13 -4.44 -1.33 -9.47
CA LEU A 13 -3.54 -0.22 -9.76
C LEU A 13 -4.32 1.00 -10.27
N GLU A 14 -5.26 0.81 -11.19
CA GLU A 14 -6.11 1.89 -11.69
C GLU A 14 -6.88 2.57 -10.55
N ALA A 15 -7.41 1.80 -9.60
CA ALA A 15 -8.13 2.35 -8.46
C ALA A 15 -7.21 3.19 -7.55
N VAL A 16 -5.99 2.70 -7.29
CA VAL A 16 -4.98 3.44 -6.53
C VAL A 16 -4.61 4.75 -7.24
N GLU A 17 -4.35 4.69 -8.55
CA GLU A 17 -4.03 5.86 -9.36
C GLU A 17 -5.17 6.90 -9.31
N ARG A 18 -6.43 6.46 -9.39
CA ARG A 18 -7.59 7.37 -9.29
C ARG A 18 -7.69 8.04 -7.91
N ILE A 19 -7.39 7.31 -6.83
CA ILE A 19 -7.39 7.85 -5.47
C ILE A 19 -6.28 8.88 -5.30
N VAL A 20 -5.05 8.53 -5.72
CA VAL A 20 -3.89 9.42 -5.71
C VAL A 20 -4.15 10.68 -6.54
N ASN A 21 -4.66 10.52 -7.77
CA ASN A 21 -4.96 11.65 -8.65
C ASN A 21 -6.06 12.56 -8.12
N ARG A 22 -7.04 12.02 -7.38
CA ARG A 22 -8.04 12.84 -6.67
C ARG A 22 -7.39 13.67 -5.57
N GLY A 23 -6.35 13.12 -4.92
CA GLY A 23 -5.66 13.76 -3.80
C GLY A 23 -6.55 13.92 -2.56
N GLY A 24 -6.07 14.70 -1.60
CA GLY A 24 -6.74 14.92 -0.31
C GLY A 24 -5.76 14.98 0.84
N ASN A 25 -6.27 14.79 2.06
CA ASN A 25 -5.43 14.56 3.24
C ASN A 25 -4.61 13.28 3.03
N ALA A 26 -3.35 13.29 3.47
CA ALA A 26 -2.48 12.12 3.37
C ALA A 26 -3.07 10.88 4.05
N ASP A 27 -3.63 11.04 5.25
CA ASP A 27 -4.25 9.94 5.99
C ASP A 27 -5.46 9.35 5.23
N ASP A 28 -6.32 10.20 4.68
CA ASP A 28 -7.50 9.79 3.92
C ASP A 28 -7.12 9.06 2.62
N VAL A 29 -6.12 9.57 1.90
CA VAL A 29 -5.61 8.97 0.65
C VAL A 29 -5.01 7.59 0.93
N LEU A 30 -4.20 7.47 1.97
CA LEU A 30 -3.56 6.21 2.35
C LEU A 30 -4.59 5.18 2.83
N ARG A 31 -5.55 5.59 3.66
CA ARG A 31 -6.65 4.73 4.12
C ARG A 31 -7.49 4.23 2.94
N ALA A 32 -7.91 5.13 2.05
CA ALA A 32 -8.68 4.77 0.87
C ALA A 32 -7.90 3.83 -0.07
N THR A 33 -6.57 4.01 -0.17
CA THR A 33 -5.71 3.13 -0.97
C THR A 33 -5.70 1.71 -0.40
N LEU A 34 -5.45 1.54 0.90
CA LEU A 34 -5.46 0.22 1.54
C LEU A 34 -6.84 -0.46 1.44
N GLU A 35 -7.91 0.30 1.62
CA GLU A 35 -9.29 -0.19 1.45
C GLU A 35 -9.54 -0.68 0.01
N ALA A 36 -9.14 0.10 -0.99
CA ALA A 36 -9.31 -0.27 -2.40
C ALA A 36 -8.56 -1.54 -2.80
N LEU A 37 -7.41 -1.80 -2.19
CA LEU A 37 -6.63 -3.04 -2.35
C LEU A 37 -7.35 -4.22 -1.70
N ARG A 38 -7.80 -4.07 -0.45
CA ARG A 38 -8.54 -5.12 0.28
C ARG A 38 -9.86 -5.49 -0.41
N SER A 39 -10.61 -4.51 -0.90
CA SER A 39 -11.86 -4.75 -1.64
C SER A 39 -11.65 -5.55 -2.94
N ARG A 40 -10.41 -5.69 -3.40
CA ARG A 40 -10.03 -6.48 -4.59
C ARG A 40 -9.35 -7.80 -4.24
N GLY A 41 -9.36 -8.20 -2.98
CA GLY A 41 -8.76 -9.44 -2.50
C GLY A 41 -7.24 -9.38 -2.30
N ILE A 42 -6.64 -8.19 -2.34
CA ILE A 42 -5.22 -8.02 -2.01
C ILE A 42 -5.15 -7.76 -0.50
N SER A 43 -4.97 -8.85 0.25
CA SER A 43 -4.88 -8.83 1.72
C SER A 43 -3.84 -9.86 2.18
N PRO A 44 -2.98 -9.56 3.17
CA PRO A 44 -2.90 -8.30 3.92
C PRO A 44 -2.57 -7.08 3.04
N ALA A 45 -3.03 -5.91 3.49
CA ALA A 45 -2.66 -4.61 2.94
C ALA A 45 -2.38 -3.65 4.10
N GLN A 46 -1.09 -3.47 4.40
CA GLN A 46 -0.62 -2.73 5.58
C GLN A 46 0.47 -1.74 5.19
N LEU A 47 0.48 -0.59 5.86
CA LEU A 47 1.47 0.46 5.70
C LEU A 47 2.11 0.75 7.06
N GLN A 48 3.43 0.66 7.13
CA GLN A 48 4.21 1.08 8.30
C GLN A 48 5.00 2.35 7.98
N LEU A 49 5.13 3.19 9.00
CA LEU A 49 5.83 4.47 8.95
C LEU A 49 7.23 4.34 9.56
N ALA A 50 8.22 5.03 8.98
CA ALA A 50 9.60 4.95 9.44
C ALA A 50 9.75 5.59 10.84
N GLY A 51 9.93 4.74 11.87
CA GLY A 51 10.12 5.19 13.25
C GLY A 51 8.88 5.14 14.13
N LYS A 52 7.78 4.52 13.68
CA LYS A 52 6.65 4.13 14.54
C LYS A 52 6.54 2.61 14.65
N ASP A 53 6.55 2.11 15.89
CA ASP A 53 6.14 0.75 16.20
C ASP A 53 4.65 0.56 15.83
N SER A 54 4.38 -0.57 15.17
CA SER A 54 3.15 -0.86 14.41
C SER A 54 1.85 -0.77 15.23
N LEU A 55 0.77 -0.27 14.62
CA LEU A 55 -0.60 -0.57 15.06
C LEU A 55 -1.00 -1.92 14.45
N VAL A 56 -0.98 -2.93 15.32
CA VAL A 56 -1.52 -4.27 15.08
C VAL A 56 -3.01 -4.23 14.74
N ASP A 57 -3.40 -4.90 13.66
CA ASP A 57 -4.46 -5.91 13.76
C ASP A 57 -4.24 -6.98 12.68
N GLY A 58 -3.79 -8.14 13.15
CA GLY A 58 -3.53 -9.32 12.33
C GLY A 58 -4.76 -10.21 12.32
N LEU A 59 -5.38 -10.38 11.16
CA LEU A 59 -6.20 -11.54 10.87
C LEU A 59 -5.57 -12.23 9.66
N ALA A 60 -4.88 -13.32 9.95
CA ALA A 60 -4.27 -14.21 8.96
C ALA A 60 -5.35 -14.78 8.05
N MET A 61 -5.16 -14.68 6.72
CA MET A 61 -5.82 -15.54 5.74
C MET A 61 -4.95 -15.78 4.50
N ASP A 62 -5.06 -17.02 4.02
CA ASP A 62 -4.55 -17.71 2.82
C ASP A 62 -3.03 -17.89 2.66
N GLU A 63 -2.60 -19.16 2.82
CA GLU A 63 -1.22 -19.67 2.89
C GLU A 63 -0.48 -19.70 1.53
N ASP A 64 -1.08 -19.20 0.45
CA ASP A 64 -0.56 -19.32 -0.93
C ASP A 64 -0.20 -17.98 -1.61
N ALA A 65 -0.45 -16.85 -0.97
CA ALA A 65 -0.01 -15.56 -1.50
C ALA A 65 1.29 -15.15 -0.80
N ASP A 66 2.42 -15.20 -1.54
CA ASP A 66 3.69 -14.64 -1.07
C ASP A 66 3.45 -13.18 -0.67
N VAL A 67 3.44 -12.91 0.64
CA VAL A 67 3.33 -11.56 1.17
C VAL A 67 4.64 -10.85 0.86
N ILE A 68 4.57 -9.79 0.07
CA ILE A 68 5.72 -8.97 -0.28
C ILE A 68 5.70 -7.70 0.56
N ILE A 69 6.84 -7.46 1.21
CA ILE A 69 7.15 -6.20 1.90
C ILE A 69 8.07 -5.39 1.00
N ALA A 70 7.65 -4.21 0.60
CA ALA A 70 8.46 -3.27 -0.18
C ALA A 70 8.70 -1.97 0.61
N PRO A 71 9.93 -1.41 0.57
CA PRO A 71 10.19 -0.11 1.17
C PRO A 71 9.44 0.99 0.41
N VAL A 72 8.85 1.92 1.15
CA VAL A 72 8.32 3.16 0.61
C VAL A 72 9.43 4.21 0.66
N VAL A 73 9.99 4.52 -0.51
CA VAL A 73 11.10 5.47 -0.64
C VAL A 73 10.59 6.78 -1.24
N TYR A 74 10.87 7.89 -0.56
CA TYR A 74 10.60 9.24 -1.06
C TYR A 74 11.91 10.03 -1.15
N ARG A 75 12.26 10.49 -2.36
CA ARG A 75 13.50 11.26 -2.64
C ARG A 75 14.79 10.58 -2.14
N GLY A 76 14.84 9.25 -2.21
CA GLY A 76 16.00 8.45 -1.79
C GLY A 76 16.05 8.13 -0.29
N SER A 77 15.08 8.58 0.49
CA SER A 77 14.93 8.23 1.91
C SER A 77 13.78 7.24 2.09
N GLU A 78 14.01 6.18 2.84
CA GLU A 78 12.94 5.28 3.28
C GLU A 78 12.06 6.01 4.32
N VAL A 79 10.76 6.09 4.03
CA VAL A 79 9.76 6.79 4.86
C VAL A 79 8.70 5.83 5.41
N GLY A 80 8.83 4.53 5.12
CA GLY A 80 7.92 3.50 5.56
C GLY A 80 8.09 2.20 4.78
N SER A 81 7.19 1.24 5.02
CA SER A 81 7.11 -0.02 4.28
C SER A 81 5.65 -0.37 3.96
N LEU A 82 5.45 -1.02 2.82
CA LEU A 82 4.15 -1.47 2.33
C LEU A 82 4.15 -3.00 2.25
N GLU A 83 3.20 -3.63 2.91
CA GLU A 83 3.00 -5.08 2.91
C GLU A 83 1.75 -5.44 2.12
N LEU A 84 1.90 -6.26 1.08
CA LEU A 84 0.81 -6.73 0.23
C LEU A 84 0.98 -8.20 -0.16
N ALA A 85 -0.12 -8.94 -0.16
CA ALA A 85 -0.21 -10.27 -0.78
C ALA A 85 -0.35 -10.17 -2.30
N ALA A 86 0.73 -9.75 -2.97
CA ALA A 86 0.77 -9.52 -4.42
C ALA A 86 2.19 -9.69 -4.97
N ASP A 87 2.33 -9.69 -6.30
CA ASP A 87 3.66 -9.77 -6.91
C ASP A 87 4.50 -8.52 -6.63
N ARG A 88 5.83 -8.72 -6.60
CA ARG A 88 6.81 -7.67 -6.29
C ARG A 88 6.68 -6.41 -7.15
N VAL A 89 6.42 -6.56 -8.46
CA VAL A 89 6.33 -5.41 -9.37
C VAL A 89 5.10 -4.57 -9.04
N PHE A 90 3.99 -5.20 -8.70
CA PHE A 90 2.79 -4.51 -8.23
C PHE A 90 3.04 -3.77 -6.92
N VAL A 91 3.62 -4.43 -5.91
CA VAL A 91 3.88 -3.82 -4.60
C VAL A 91 4.81 -2.60 -4.72
N GLU A 92 5.90 -2.72 -5.49
CA GLU A 92 6.86 -1.62 -5.71
C GLU A 92 6.22 -0.43 -6.42
N ARG A 93 5.30 -0.66 -7.37
CA ARG A 93 4.54 0.41 -8.03
C ARG A 93 3.62 1.13 -7.06
N VAL A 94 2.84 0.40 -6.27
CA VAL A 94 1.94 1.00 -5.27
C VAL A 94 2.74 1.79 -4.24
N ALA A 95 3.84 1.24 -3.73
CA ALA A 95 4.75 1.92 -2.80
C ALA A 95 5.27 3.26 -3.37
N THR A 96 5.65 3.27 -4.65
CA THR A 96 6.09 4.49 -5.33
C THR A 96 4.98 5.54 -5.41
N LEU A 97 3.77 5.13 -5.81
CA LEU A 97 2.62 6.03 -5.97
C LEU A 97 2.21 6.70 -4.65
N ILE A 98 2.26 5.96 -3.54
CA ILE A 98 1.84 6.48 -2.23
C ILE A 98 2.96 7.26 -1.51
N SER A 99 4.22 7.12 -1.93
CA SER A 99 5.38 7.72 -1.26
C SER A 99 5.25 9.23 -0.94
N PRO A 100 4.63 10.09 -1.78
CA PRO A 100 4.45 11.51 -1.44
C PRO A 100 3.44 11.74 -0.31
N TYR A 101 2.50 10.82 -0.10
CA TYR A 101 1.53 10.88 0.99
C TYR A 101 2.10 10.30 2.28
N VAL A 102 2.90 9.23 2.18
CA VAL A 102 3.58 8.63 3.33
C VAL A 102 4.50 9.64 4.01
N VAL A 103 5.37 10.30 3.25
CA VAL A 103 6.25 11.36 3.81
C VAL A 103 5.45 12.53 4.40
N ARG A 104 4.28 12.86 3.83
CA ARG A 104 3.43 13.95 4.33
C ARG A 104 2.75 13.56 5.64
N LEU A 105 2.38 12.29 5.79
CA LEU A 105 1.83 11.77 7.05
C LEU A 105 2.90 11.73 8.13
N GLU A 106 4.12 11.30 7.80
CA GLU A 106 5.26 11.31 8.72
C GLU A 106 5.61 12.70 9.22
N THR A 107 5.69 13.65 8.30
CA THR A 107 6.05 15.04 8.63
C THR A 107 4.91 15.83 9.25
N GLY A 108 3.65 15.45 8.98
CA GLY A 108 2.45 16.11 9.48
C GLY A 108 1.86 15.50 10.77
N GLY A 109 2.32 14.31 11.17
CA GLY A 109 1.81 13.56 12.31
C GLY A 109 2.36 13.95 13.69
N GLY A 110 3.13 15.03 13.78
CA GLY A 110 3.62 15.59 15.03
C GLY A 110 2.60 16.56 15.65
N ARG A 111 1.78 16.07 16.57
CA ARG A 111 1.14 16.90 17.60
C ARG A 111 1.52 16.35 18.96
#